data_AF-A0A965YU79-F1
#
_entry.id   AF-A0A965YU79-F1
#
_cell.length_a   1.000
_cell.length_b   1.000
_cell.length_c   1.000
_cell.angle_alpha   90.00
_cell.angle_beta   90.00
_cell.angle_gamma   90.00
#
_symmetry.space_group_name_H-M   'P 1'
#
loop_
_entity.id
_entity.type
_entity.pdbx_description
1 polymer ?
#
loop_
_entity_poly.entity_id
_entity_poly.type
_entity_poly.pdbx_seq_one_letter_code
_entity_poly.pdbx_strand_id
1 'polypeptide(L)'
;MIYDTFDSLNKTVSIPIRYANGKIEYFYGGKLPKLKDGVIGELILPAYALEDKKFLENISKEVIVDLLPSGTKLFAEINVNNFEKLDEVLKQFVIHKRCNFIEIILQEKLKLKLRGTKKPQLLSVKCDIPALGKVANSLNHAYSLISEAYEIERISHIGNVFKKVYYRDDFSYHELDTLRGNIQYKFEEDILLKR
;
A
#
# COMPACT_ATOMS: atom_id res chain seq x y z
N MET A 1 0.37 17.98 31.61
CA MET A 1 1.21 18.16 30.42
C MET A 1 1.42 16.79 29.82
N ILE A 2 0.64 16.48 28.78
CA ILE A 2 0.58 15.15 28.17
C ILE A 2 1.79 15.01 27.24
N TYR A 3 2.49 13.88 27.40
CA TYR A 3 3.62 13.46 26.59
C TYR A 3 3.18 13.22 25.14
N ASP A 4 3.66 14.05 24.22
CA ASP A 4 3.39 14.00 22.79
C ASP A 4 4.46 13.13 22.07
N THR A 5 4.73 11.93 22.59
CA THR A 5 5.95 11.16 22.27
C THR A 5 5.78 9.99 21.30
N PHE A 6 4.78 10.01 20.39
CA PHE A 6 4.60 8.89 19.45
C PHE A 6 4.46 9.27 17.96
N ASP A 7 4.69 10.52 17.55
CA ASP A 7 4.44 10.95 16.17
C ASP A 7 5.60 11.74 15.53
N SER A 8 6.85 11.42 15.86
CA SER A 8 8.05 12.10 15.35
C SER A 8 8.89 11.29 14.35
N LEU A 9 8.60 10.00 14.15
CA LEU A 9 9.40 9.12 13.28
C LEU A 9 8.88 8.99 11.84
N ASN A 10 7.62 9.34 11.57
CA ASN A 10 7.00 9.20 10.23
C ASN A 10 6.59 10.52 9.57
N LYS A 11 6.91 11.68 10.19
CA LYS A 11 6.58 12.99 9.62
C LYS A 11 7.59 13.38 8.54
N THR A 12 7.14 13.38 7.29
CA THR A 12 7.89 13.90 6.14
C THR A 12 7.65 15.40 5.99
N VAL A 13 8.68 16.14 5.60
CA VAL A 13 8.57 17.56 5.20
C VAL A 13 8.77 17.70 3.70
N SER A 14 7.96 18.53 3.04
CA SER A 14 8.14 18.84 1.61
C SER A 14 9.04 20.06 1.48
N ILE A 15 10.20 19.91 0.84
CA ILE A 15 11.16 20.99 0.61
C ILE A 15 11.09 21.37 -0.88
N PRO A 16 10.53 22.54 -1.23
CA PRO A 16 10.48 22.99 -2.60
C PRO A 16 11.88 23.36 -3.09
N ILE A 17 12.27 22.74 -4.19
CA ILE A 17 13.58 22.92 -4.81
C ILE A 17 13.45 23.40 -6.26
N ARG A 18 14.54 23.94 -6.82
CA ARG A 18 14.71 24.17 -8.25
C ARG A 18 16.05 23.60 -8.69
N TYR A 19 16.10 23.05 -9.90
CA TYR A 19 17.37 22.74 -10.56
C TYR A 19 17.82 23.94 -11.38
N ALA A 20 18.99 24.50 -11.05
CA ALA A 20 19.59 25.61 -11.77
C ALA A 20 21.11 25.41 -11.85
N ASN A 21 21.71 25.67 -13.01
CA ASN A 21 23.16 25.60 -13.23
C ASN A 21 23.81 24.28 -12.75
N GLY A 22 23.14 23.16 -12.97
CA GLY A 22 23.66 21.84 -12.58
C GLY A 22 23.45 21.47 -11.10
N LYS A 23 22.79 22.31 -10.30
CA LYS A 23 22.65 22.14 -8.84
C LYS A 23 21.20 22.25 -8.39
N ILE A 24 20.90 21.56 -7.29
CA ILE A 24 19.63 21.69 -6.57
C ILE A 24 19.73 22.88 -5.61
N GLU A 25 18.83 23.83 -5.76
CA GLU A 25 18.72 25.04 -4.95
C GLU A 25 17.35 25.09 -4.26
N TYR A 26 17.25 25.83 -3.15
CA TYR A 26 15.96 26.09 -2.54
C TYR A 26 15.12 27.00 -3.44
N PHE A 27 13.85 26.65 -3.67
CA PHE A 27 13.02 27.32 -4.68
C PHE A 27 12.87 28.83 -4.43
N TYR A 28 12.73 29.24 -3.16
CA TYR A 28 12.56 30.65 -2.78
C TYR A 28 13.89 31.42 -2.61
N GLY A 29 15.02 30.82 -2.99
CA GLY A 29 16.36 31.39 -2.79
C GLY A 29 16.93 31.13 -1.39
N GLY A 30 18.25 31.11 -1.29
CA GLY A 30 18.98 30.73 -0.07
C GLY A 30 19.51 29.29 -0.08
N LYS A 31 20.00 28.82 1.07
CA LYS A 31 20.59 27.48 1.21
C LYS A 31 19.54 26.46 1.63
N LEU A 32 19.70 25.23 1.15
CA LEU A 32 18.92 24.10 1.66
C LEU A 32 19.13 23.93 3.17
N PRO A 33 18.10 23.47 3.90
CA PRO A 33 18.23 23.19 5.33
C PRO A 33 19.29 22.10 5.56
N LYS A 34 19.96 22.17 6.72
CA LYS A 34 20.92 21.13 7.11
C LYS A 34 20.20 19.81 7.32
N LEU A 35 20.63 18.78 6.62
CA LEU A 35 20.13 17.41 6.77
C LEU A 35 21.02 16.66 7.77
N LYS A 36 20.43 15.69 8.49
CA LYS A 36 21.21 14.75 9.31
C LYS A 36 21.90 13.76 8.38
N ASP A 37 23.11 13.36 8.75
CA ASP A 37 23.87 12.37 7.98
C ASP A 37 23.12 11.03 7.90
N GLY A 38 23.20 10.37 6.74
CA GLY A 38 22.51 9.12 6.46
C GLY A 38 20.98 9.20 6.24
N VAL A 39 20.37 10.40 6.25
CA VAL A 39 18.93 10.54 5.90
C VAL A 39 18.71 10.21 4.44
N ILE A 40 17.77 9.29 4.19
CA ILE A 40 17.28 8.94 2.87
C ILE A 40 16.07 9.82 2.55
N GLY A 41 16.05 10.39 1.35
CA GLY A 41 14.93 11.17 0.82
C GLY A 41 14.69 10.89 -0.66
N GLU A 42 13.50 11.19 -1.13
CA GLU A 42 13.10 11.03 -2.52
C GLU A 42 13.16 12.36 -3.28
N LEU A 43 13.65 12.32 -4.52
CA LEU A 43 13.64 13.45 -5.44
C LEU A 43 12.52 13.25 -6.48
N ILE A 44 11.45 14.06 -6.38
CA ILE A 44 10.30 13.97 -7.26
C ILE A 44 10.38 15.08 -8.32
N LEU A 45 10.57 14.70 -9.58
CA LEU A 45 10.69 15.62 -10.70
C LEU A 45 9.69 15.26 -11.82
N PRO A 46 9.22 16.24 -12.61
CA PRO A 46 8.50 15.95 -13.84
C PRO A 46 9.37 15.15 -14.81
N ALA A 47 8.80 14.14 -15.48
CA ALA A 47 9.55 13.27 -16.40
C ALA A 47 10.24 14.05 -17.55
N TYR A 48 9.64 15.16 -18.02
CA TYR A 48 10.23 15.98 -19.07
C TYR A 48 11.52 16.69 -18.64
N ALA A 49 11.80 16.79 -17.34
CA ALA A 49 12.99 17.47 -16.82
C ALA A 49 14.25 16.57 -16.86
N LEU A 50 14.10 15.29 -17.20
CA LEU A 50 15.20 14.35 -17.36
C LEU A 50 15.66 14.35 -18.83
N GLU A 51 16.92 14.72 -19.06
CA GLU A 51 17.53 14.69 -20.40
C GLU A 51 17.94 13.28 -20.83
N ASP A 52 18.22 12.39 -19.87
CA ASP A 52 18.57 10.99 -20.13
C ASP A 52 17.33 10.17 -20.53
N LYS A 53 17.09 10.11 -21.85
CA LYS A 53 15.98 9.35 -22.43
C LYS A 53 16.06 7.86 -22.14
N LYS A 54 17.26 7.26 -22.10
CA LYS A 54 17.42 5.83 -21.80
C LYS A 54 17.04 5.53 -20.36
N PHE A 55 17.42 6.42 -19.43
CA PHE A 55 17.00 6.34 -18.04
C PHE A 55 15.48 6.46 -17.91
N LEU A 56 14.86 7.43 -18.59
CA LEU A 56 13.40 7.60 -18.63
C LEU A 56 12.66 6.37 -19.18
N GLU A 57 13.18 5.77 -20.26
CA GLU A 57 12.63 4.56 -20.84
C GLU A 57 12.73 3.39 -19.85
N ASN A 58 13.89 3.23 -19.20
CA ASN A 58 14.10 2.16 -18.23
C ASN A 58 13.20 2.28 -17.00
N ILE A 59 13.08 3.47 -16.40
CA ILE A 59 12.23 3.69 -15.21
C ILE A 59 10.73 3.65 -15.55
N SER A 60 10.37 3.91 -16.81
CA SER A 60 8.98 3.84 -17.28
C SER A 60 8.54 2.42 -17.65
N LYS A 61 9.45 1.44 -17.71
CA LYS A 61 9.10 0.05 -17.98
C LYS A 61 8.14 -0.46 -16.93
N GLU A 62 7.12 -1.16 -17.41
CA GLU A 62 6.14 -1.83 -16.57
C GLU A 62 6.56 -3.29 -16.41
N VAL A 63 6.66 -3.74 -15.16
CA VAL A 63 6.95 -5.14 -14.84
C VAL A 63 5.83 -5.68 -13.98
N ILE A 64 5.37 -6.88 -14.30
CA ILE A 64 4.35 -7.58 -13.51
C ILE A 64 5.04 -8.72 -12.79
N VAL A 65 4.87 -8.76 -11.47
CA VAL A 65 5.40 -9.83 -10.63
C VAL A 65 4.28 -10.51 -9.84
N ASP A 66 4.44 -11.80 -9.59
CA ASP A 66 3.56 -12.55 -8.69
C ASP A 66 3.83 -12.08 -7.25
N LEU A 67 2.77 -11.69 -6.54
CA LEU A 67 2.81 -11.23 -5.14
C LEU A 67 2.46 -12.37 -4.18
N LEU A 68 1.33 -13.06 -4.44
CA LEU A 68 0.86 -14.19 -3.64
C LEU A 68 0.27 -15.28 -4.55
N PRO A 69 0.41 -16.56 -4.19
CA PRO A 69 -0.15 -17.65 -4.97
C PRO A 69 -1.68 -17.69 -4.91
N SER A 70 -2.27 -18.46 -5.82
CA SER A 70 -3.69 -18.81 -5.77
C SER A 70 -4.00 -19.62 -4.51
N GLY A 71 -5.20 -19.47 -3.96
CA GLY A 71 -5.65 -20.15 -2.75
C GLY A 71 -5.15 -19.52 -1.45
N THR A 72 -4.30 -18.48 -1.51
CA THR A 72 -3.88 -17.76 -0.32
C THR A 72 -5.08 -17.10 0.36
N LYS A 73 -5.15 -17.29 1.68
CA LYS A 73 -6.10 -16.63 2.57
C LYS A 73 -5.56 -15.27 3.00
N LEU A 74 -6.36 -14.25 2.76
CA LEU A 74 -6.14 -12.88 3.18
C LEU A 74 -7.19 -12.51 4.22
N PHE A 75 -6.88 -11.53 5.06
CA PHE A 75 -7.71 -11.13 6.17
C PHE A 75 -7.96 -9.63 6.09
N ALA A 76 -9.20 -9.26 5.78
CA ALA A 76 -9.63 -7.87 5.78
C ALA A 76 -10.00 -7.44 7.19
N GLU A 77 -9.32 -6.43 7.71
CA GLU A 77 -9.67 -5.78 8.96
C GLU A 77 -10.96 -4.98 8.77
N ILE A 78 -11.91 -5.16 9.69
CA ILE A 78 -13.14 -4.39 9.76
C ILE A 78 -13.27 -3.73 11.12
N ASN A 79 -13.79 -2.50 11.14
CA ASN A 79 -14.17 -1.82 12.36
C ASN A 79 -15.67 -2.00 12.61
N VAL A 80 -15.99 -2.97 13.46
CA VAL A 80 -17.37 -3.23 13.86
C VAL A 80 -17.70 -2.37 15.07
N ASN A 81 -18.11 -1.12 14.83
CA ASN A 81 -18.54 -0.20 15.90
C ASN A 81 -19.78 -0.72 16.65
N ASN A 82 -20.62 -1.53 15.99
CA ASN A 82 -21.84 -2.05 16.58
C ASN A 82 -22.02 -3.55 16.29
N PHE A 83 -21.26 -4.38 17.00
CA PHE A 83 -21.24 -5.83 16.81
C PHE A 83 -22.61 -6.48 17.06
N GLU A 84 -23.44 -5.90 17.91
CA GLU A 84 -24.77 -6.44 18.23
C GLU A 84 -25.72 -6.38 17.04
N LYS A 85 -25.64 -5.33 16.21
CA LYS A 85 -26.45 -5.14 14.98
C LYS A 85 -26.07 -6.09 13.84
N LEU A 86 -24.95 -6.80 13.95
CA LEU A 86 -24.50 -7.72 12.92
C LEU A 86 -25.32 -9.01 12.94
N ASP A 87 -25.63 -9.56 11.77
CA ASP A 87 -26.29 -10.87 11.62
C ASP A 87 -25.50 -11.97 12.36
N GLU A 88 -26.20 -12.89 13.03
CA GLU A 88 -25.58 -14.04 13.72
C GLU A 88 -24.71 -14.89 12.78
N VAL A 89 -25.11 -15.02 11.52
CA VAL A 89 -24.36 -15.73 10.48
C VAL A 89 -23.06 -15.00 10.12
N LEU A 90 -23.03 -13.66 10.22
CA LEU A 90 -21.84 -12.87 9.93
C LEU A 90 -20.89 -12.83 11.13
N LYS A 91 -21.42 -12.90 12.36
CA LYS A 91 -20.65 -12.93 13.62
C LYS A 91 -19.71 -14.14 13.72
N GLN A 92 -20.11 -15.31 13.22
CA GLN A 92 -19.27 -16.53 13.26
C GLN A 92 -17.99 -16.45 12.39
N PHE A 93 -17.96 -15.56 11.40
CA PHE A 93 -16.80 -15.40 10.52
C PHE A 93 -15.77 -14.39 11.04
N VAL A 94 -16.02 -13.79 12.20
CA VAL A 94 -15.10 -12.85 12.82
C VAL A 94 -14.09 -13.62 13.67
N ILE A 95 -12.85 -13.70 13.18
CA ILE A 95 -11.82 -14.61 13.69
C ILE A 95 -11.14 -14.11 14.99
N HIS A 96 -11.30 -12.83 15.37
CA HIS A 96 -10.63 -12.28 16.55
C HIS A 96 -11.45 -11.20 17.29
N LYS A 97 -11.65 -11.38 18.60
CA LYS A 97 -12.37 -10.43 19.48
C LYS A 97 -11.69 -9.07 19.66
N ARG A 98 -10.39 -8.94 19.32
CA ARG A 98 -9.64 -7.68 19.42
C ARG A 98 -9.40 -6.98 18.07
N CYS A 99 -9.42 -7.74 16.99
CA CYS A 99 -9.25 -7.26 15.62
C CYS A 99 -10.23 -8.06 14.75
N ASN A 100 -11.35 -7.45 14.36
CA ASN A 100 -12.36 -8.17 13.60
C ASN A 100 -11.82 -8.38 12.18
N PHE A 101 -11.54 -9.64 11.82
CA PHE A 101 -11.03 -10.00 10.50
C PHE A 101 -12.05 -10.85 9.74
N ILE A 102 -12.18 -10.58 8.44
CA ILE A 102 -12.96 -11.38 7.49
C ILE A 102 -12.01 -12.00 6.47
N GLU A 103 -12.17 -13.30 6.22
CA GLU A 103 -11.36 -14.04 5.27
C GLU A 103 -11.72 -13.71 3.81
N ILE A 104 -10.70 -13.54 2.98
CA ILE A 104 -10.77 -13.43 1.52
C ILE A 104 -9.85 -14.50 0.93
N ILE A 105 -10.33 -15.29 -0.03
CA ILE A 105 -9.53 -16.36 -0.66
C ILE A 105 -9.25 -15.97 -2.10
N LEU A 106 -7.98 -15.98 -2.50
CA LEU A 106 -7.60 -15.69 -3.88
C LEU A 106 -7.93 -16.87 -4.80
N GLN A 107 -8.63 -16.63 -5.91
CA GLN A 107 -8.88 -17.66 -6.93
C GLN A 107 -7.76 -17.78 -7.95
N GLU A 108 -6.89 -16.76 -8.01
CA GLU A 108 -5.79 -16.66 -8.94
C GLU A 108 -4.58 -16.06 -8.22
N LYS A 109 -3.39 -16.17 -8.83
CA LYS A 109 -2.20 -15.51 -8.29
C LYS A 109 -2.41 -14.00 -8.26
N LEU A 110 -2.28 -13.40 -7.08
CA LEU A 110 -2.30 -11.95 -6.94
C LEU A 110 -1.00 -11.39 -7.52
N LYS A 111 -1.13 -10.42 -8.41
CA LYS A 111 0.01 -9.82 -9.12
C LYS A 111 0.13 -8.34 -8.79
N LEU A 112 1.37 -7.87 -8.80
CA LEU A 112 1.72 -6.48 -8.58
C LEU A 112 2.32 -5.91 -9.86
N LYS A 113 1.73 -4.82 -10.34
CA LYS A 113 2.25 -4.01 -11.45
C LYS A 113 3.20 -2.96 -10.90
N LEU A 114 4.47 -3.09 -11.26
CA LEU A 114 5.57 -2.20 -10.90
C LEU A 114 5.86 -1.23 -12.05
N ARG A 115 6.15 0.01 -11.70
CA ARG A 115 6.59 1.05 -12.63
C ARG A 115 7.39 2.08 -11.83
N GLY A 116 8.62 2.40 -12.21
CA GLY A 116 9.49 3.25 -11.39
C GLY A 116 8.99 4.68 -11.20
N THR A 117 8.01 5.12 -11.99
CA THR A 117 7.37 6.44 -11.86
C THR A 117 6.09 6.45 -11.01
N LYS A 118 5.61 5.31 -10.51
CA LYS A 118 4.34 5.20 -9.76
C LYS A 118 4.42 4.15 -8.67
N LYS A 119 3.65 4.34 -7.59
CA LYS A 119 3.50 3.29 -6.56
C LYS A 119 2.97 2.00 -7.19
N PRO A 120 3.45 0.82 -6.75
CA PRO A 120 2.98 -0.44 -7.28
C PRO A 120 1.49 -0.65 -7.06
N GLN A 121 0.82 -1.22 -8.06
CA GLN A 121 -0.63 -1.42 -8.08
C GLN A 121 -0.97 -2.91 -8.14
N LEU A 122 -1.97 -3.33 -7.37
CA LEU A 122 -2.51 -4.68 -7.50
C LEU A 122 -3.25 -4.82 -8.83
N LEU A 123 -3.01 -5.92 -9.53
CA LEU A 123 -3.87 -6.31 -10.63
C LEU A 123 -5.18 -6.90 -10.09
N SER A 124 -6.26 -6.71 -10.86
CA SER A 124 -7.58 -7.24 -10.50
C SER A 124 -7.58 -8.75 -10.70
N VAL A 125 -7.85 -9.46 -9.62
CA VAL A 125 -7.96 -10.93 -9.60
C VAL A 125 -9.25 -11.31 -8.89
N LYS A 126 -9.86 -12.42 -9.30
CA LYS A 126 -11.04 -12.91 -8.62
C LYS A 126 -10.70 -13.41 -7.22
N CYS A 127 -11.59 -13.15 -6.27
CA CYS A 127 -11.45 -13.64 -4.91
C CYS A 127 -12.81 -13.97 -4.30
N ASP A 128 -12.83 -15.03 -3.51
CA ASP A 128 -13.98 -15.47 -2.76
C ASP A 128 -14.03 -14.77 -1.40
N ILE A 129 -15.24 -14.45 -0.96
CA ILE A 129 -15.53 -13.91 0.36
C ILE A 129 -16.49 -14.90 1.04
N PRO A 130 -15.96 -15.94 1.73
CA PRO A 130 -16.79 -17.00 2.30
C PRO A 130 -17.90 -16.48 3.22
N ALA A 131 -17.59 -15.45 4.02
CA ALA A 131 -18.53 -14.86 4.96
C ALA A 131 -19.78 -14.25 4.29
N LEU A 132 -19.65 -13.79 3.04
CA LEU A 132 -20.74 -13.18 2.26
C LEU A 132 -21.32 -14.13 1.21
N GLY A 133 -20.70 -15.29 0.97
CA GLY A 133 -21.05 -16.17 -0.16
C GLY A 133 -20.90 -15.48 -1.52
N LYS A 134 -20.02 -14.48 -1.64
CA LYS A 134 -19.84 -13.65 -2.84
C LYS A 134 -18.46 -13.83 -3.45
N VAL A 135 -18.37 -13.61 -4.76
CA VAL A 135 -17.11 -13.50 -5.51
C VAL A 135 -16.90 -12.05 -5.89
N ALA A 136 -15.71 -11.52 -5.60
CA ALA A 136 -15.28 -10.20 -6.03
C ALA A 136 -14.32 -10.31 -7.22
N ASN A 137 -14.30 -9.25 -8.05
CA ASN A 137 -13.44 -9.15 -9.24
C ASN A 137 -12.05 -8.56 -8.96
N SER A 138 -11.82 -8.06 -7.74
CA SER A 138 -10.53 -7.55 -7.29
C SER A 138 -10.49 -7.52 -5.77
N LEU A 139 -9.28 -7.42 -5.20
CA LEU A 139 -9.13 -7.29 -3.75
C LEU A 139 -9.77 -6.01 -3.19
N ASN A 140 -9.72 -4.90 -3.95
CA ASN A 140 -10.41 -3.66 -3.60
C ASN A 140 -11.93 -3.86 -3.59
N HIS A 141 -12.47 -4.52 -4.60
CA HIS A 141 -13.89 -4.84 -4.66
C HIS A 141 -14.31 -5.75 -3.49
N ALA A 142 -13.49 -6.74 -3.14
CA ALA A 142 -13.75 -7.59 -1.98
C ALA A 142 -13.81 -6.80 -0.68
N TYR A 143 -12.83 -5.92 -0.46
CA TYR A 143 -12.81 -5.05 0.70
C TYR A 143 -14.01 -4.10 0.75
N SER A 144 -14.43 -3.54 -0.38
CA SER A 144 -15.66 -2.74 -0.46
C SER A 144 -16.90 -3.53 -0.05
N LEU A 145 -17.09 -4.75 -0.58
CA LEU A 145 -18.23 -5.61 -0.23
C LEU A 145 -18.25 -5.98 1.26
N ILE A 146 -17.08 -6.24 1.84
CA ILE A 146 -16.93 -6.53 3.28
C ILE A 146 -17.25 -5.29 4.11
N SER A 147 -16.70 -4.12 3.75
CA SER A 147 -16.96 -2.86 4.47
C SER A 147 -18.45 -2.48 4.40
N GLU A 148 -19.10 -2.64 3.25
CA GLU A 148 -20.56 -2.41 3.12
C GLU A 148 -21.40 -3.34 4.01
N ALA A 149 -20.99 -4.60 4.16
CA ALA A 149 -21.72 -5.57 4.95
C ALA A 149 -21.49 -5.43 6.48
N TYR A 150 -20.30 -4.98 6.90
CA TYR A 150 -19.89 -5.01 8.31
C TYR A 150 -19.68 -3.62 8.95
N GLU A 151 -19.49 -2.55 8.15
CA GLU A 151 -19.19 -1.19 8.62
C GLU A 151 -20.32 -0.20 8.23
N ILE A 152 -21.54 -0.49 8.70
CA ILE A 152 -22.79 0.19 8.29
C ILE A 152 -22.77 1.73 8.51
N GLU A 153 -22.04 2.22 9.52
CA GLU A 153 -22.03 3.63 9.92
C GLU A 153 -20.76 4.40 9.45
N ARG A 154 -20.15 3.94 8.35
CA ARG A 154 -18.90 4.51 7.84
C ARG A 154 -19.10 5.88 7.15
N ILE A 155 -18.35 6.89 7.60
CA ILE A 155 -18.39 8.27 7.06
C ILE A 155 -17.45 8.46 5.85
N SER A 156 -16.46 7.57 5.62
CA SER A 156 -15.52 7.67 4.49
C SER A 156 -15.13 6.31 3.91
N HIS A 157 -15.49 6.02 2.65
CA HIS A 157 -15.24 4.74 1.94
C HIS A 157 -13.76 4.41 1.62
N ILE A 158 -12.80 5.22 2.06
CA ILE A 158 -11.41 5.14 1.55
C ILE A 158 -10.54 4.34 2.51
N GLY A 159 -10.74 3.03 2.54
CA GLY A 159 -9.83 2.11 3.22
C GLY A 159 -8.85 1.58 2.18
N ASN A 160 -7.56 1.81 2.38
CA ASN A 160 -6.54 1.31 1.47
C ASN A 160 -6.31 -0.17 1.75
N VAL A 161 -6.58 -1.05 0.78
CA VAL A 161 -6.37 -2.50 0.91
C VAL A 161 -4.95 -2.87 1.33
N PHE A 162 -3.94 -2.08 0.96
CA PHE A 162 -2.57 -2.33 1.39
C PHE A 162 -2.39 -2.25 2.90
N LYS A 163 -3.17 -1.40 3.59
CA LYS A 163 -3.11 -1.18 5.04
C LYS A 163 -4.20 -1.91 5.82
N LYS A 164 -5.23 -2.39 5.14
CA LYS A 164 -6.43 -2.99 5.75
C LYS A 164 -6.60 -4.46 5.43
N VAL A 165 -5.81 -4.99 4.51
CA VAL A 165 -5.77 -6.42 4.21
C VAL A 165 -4.42 -6.97 4.60
N TYR A 166 -4.47 -8.08 5.32
CA TYR A 166 -3.32 -8.75 5.90
C TYR A 166 -3.16 -10.12 5.26
N TYR A 167 -1.93 -10.54 5.04
CA TYR A 167 -1.61 -11.95 4.82
C TYR A 167 -1.06 -12.53 6.12
N ARG A 168 -1.28 -13.82 6.33
CA ARG A 168 -0.79 -14.52 7.51
C ARG A 168 0.34 -15.47 7.11
N ASP A 169 1.47 -15.36 7.80
CA ASP A 169 2.50 -16.41 7.80
C ASP A 169 2.33 -17.33 9.02
N ASP A 170 3.28 -18.24 9.24
CA ASP A 170 3.21 -19.21 10.34
C ASP A 170 3.13 -18.56 11.74
N PHE A 171 3.57 -17.30 11.88
CA PHE A 171 3.78 -16.66 13.17
C PHE A 171 3.00 -15.35 13.37
N SER A 172 2.60 -14.65 12.30
CA SER A 172 2.07 -13.28 12.39
C SER A 172 1.23 -12.87 11.17
N TYR A 173 0.43 -11.81 11.38
CA TYR A 173 -0.29 -11.11 10.32
C TYR A 173 0.50 -9.90 9.86
N HIS A 174 0.61 -9.72 8.56
CA HIS A 174 1.40 -8.66 7.94
C HIS A 174 0.57 -7.93 6.91
N GLU A 175 0.71 -6.60 6.88
CA GLU A 175 0.05 -5.76 5.89
C GLU A 175 0.54 -6.11 4.48
N LEU A 176 -0.36 -6.06 3.51
CA LEU A 176 0.04 -6.16 2.11
C LEU A 176 0.97 -5.00 1.69
N ASP A 177 0.95 -3.86 2.39
CA ASP A 177 1.88 -2.75 2.12
C ASP A 177 3.33 -3.14 2.38
N THR A 178 3.59 -3.99 3.40
CA THR A 178 4.94 -4.48 3.70
C THR A 178 5.48 -5.33 2.55
N LEU A 179 4.67 -6.24 2.00
CA LEU A 179 5.06 -7.02 0.81
C LEU A 179 5.29 -6.13 -0.40
N ARG A 180 4.40 -5.15 -0.61
CA ARG A 180 4.54 -4.18 -1.70
C ARG A 180 5.85 -3.42 -1.61
N GLY A 181 6.19 -2.89 -0.43
CA GLY A 181 7.42 -2.12 -0.22
C GLY A 181 8.68 -2.94 -0.50
N ASN A 182 8.73 -4.19 -0.01
CA ASN A 182 9.87 -5.08 -0.23
C ASN A 182 10.11 -5.39 -1.71
N ILE A 183 9.05 -5.60 -2.48
CA ILE A 183 9.14 -5.85 -3.92
C ILE A 183 9.52 -4.59 -4.68
N GLN A 184 8.96 -3.44 -4.29
CA GLN A 184 9.30 -2.16 -4.89
C GLN A 184 10.79 -1.83 -4.71
N TYR A 185 11.32 -2.00 -3.50
CA TYR A 185 12.73 -1.76 -3.20
C TYR A 185 13.65 -2.58 -4.10
N LYS A 186 13.39 -3.90 -4.23
CA LYS A 186 14.18 -4.79 -5.10
C LYS A 186 14.09 -4.38 -6.57
N PHE A 187 12.92 -3.95 -7.01
CA PHE A 187 12.72 -3.49 -8.40
C PHE A 187 13.47 -2.18 -8.69
N GLU A 188 13.43 -1.22 -7.76
CA GLU A 188 14.17 0.04 -7.86
C GLU A 188 15.68 -0.20 -7.81
N GLU A 189 16.15 -1.08 -6.93
CA GLU A 189 17.55 -1.51 -6.87
C GLU A 189 18.01 -2.07 -8.23
N ASP A 190 17.24 -2.99 -8.81
CA ASP A 190 17.56 -3.58 -10.10
C ASP A 190 17.58 -2.56 -11.24
N ILE A 191 16.64 -1.60 -11.28
CA ILE A 191 16.57 -0.60 -12.35
C ILE A 191 17.63 0.49 -12.19
N LEU A 192 17.94 0.90 -10.96
CA LEU A 192 18.82 2.04 -10.68
C LEU A 192 20.30 1.63 -10.60
N LEU A 193 20.60 0.41 -10.15
CA LEU A 193 21.99 -0.05 -9.97
C LEU A 193 22.54 -0.90 -11.13
N LYS A 194 21.70 -1.64 -11.87
CA LYS A 194 22.17 -2.37 -13.07
C LYS A 194 22.24 -1.41 -14.26
N ARG A 195 23.26 -0.55 -14.24
CA ARG A 195 23.72 0.25 -15.39
C ARG A 195 24.54 -0.59 -16.37
#